data_AF-A0A7S1DF55-F1
#
_entry.id   AF-A0A7S1DF55-F1
#
_cell.length_a   1.000
_cell.length_b   1.000
_cell.length_c   1.000
_cell.angle_alpha   90.00
_cell.angle_beta   90.00
_cell.angle_gamma   90.00
#
_symmetry.space_group_name_H-M   'P 1'
#
loop_
_entity.id
_entity.type
_entity.pdbx_description
1 polymer ?
#
loop_
_entity_poly.entity_id
_entity_poly.type
_entity_poly.pdbx_seq_one_letter_code
_entity_poly.pdbx_strand_id
1 'polypeptide(L)'
;MDARTISVQPWEKGMGAKIEKAIRESDLGLNPSAQGDLIRVPMPPLTEERRKDLTKVVRNAGEDAKVAVRNLRRDANEQAKKLLKDKEIGEDDERRSLDDVQK
;
A
#
# COMPACT_ATOMS: atom_id res chain seq x y z
N MET A 1 8.32 -17.88 22.03
CA MET A 1 7.81 -16.65 21.39
C MET A 1 6.35 -16.89 21.08
N ASP A 2 5.47 -15.99 21.54
CA ASP A 2 4.02 -16.14 21.36
C ASP A 2 3.64 -15.65 19.96
N ALA A 3 2.90 -16.46 19.19
CA ALA A 3 2.56 -16.19 17.78
C ALA A 3 1.66 -14.97 17.58
N ARG A 4 1.15 -14.39 18.68
CA ARG A 4 0.25 -13.23 18.69
C ARG A 4 0.91 -11.93 19.13
N THR A 5 2.21 -11.95 19.42
CA THR A 5 2.92 -10.77 19.91
C THR A 5 4.11 -10.45 19.01
N ILE A 6 4.15 -9.22 18.48
CA ILE A 6 5.30 -8.71 17.74
C ILE A 6 6.26 -8.07 18.74
N SER A 7 7.54 -8.41 18.66
CA SER A 7 8.60 -7.77 19.46
C SER A 7 9.34 -6.74 18.62
N VAL A 8 9.41 -5.51 19.11
CA VAL A 8 10.16 -4.39 18.51
C VAL A 8 11.28 -4.01 19.47
N GLN A 9 12.53 -4.06 19.00
CA GLN A 9 13.69 -3.63 19.78
C GLN A 9 14.29 -2.36 19.12
N PRO A 10 14.24 -1.19 19.79
CA PRO A 10 14.91 0.00 19.31
C PRO A 10 16.43 -0.12 19.46
N TRP A 11 17.14 0.36 18.44
CA TRP A 11 18.60 0.40 18.43
C TRP A 11 19.16 1.57 19.26
N GLU A 12 18.40 2.66 19.38
CA GLU A 12 18.79 3.84 20.15
C GLU A 12 18.06 3.93 21.50
N LYS A 13 18.83 4.18 22.56
CA LYS A 13 18.31 4.46 23.90
C LYS A 13 17.58 5.81 23.87
N GLY A 14 16.25 5.78 24.02
CA GLY A 14 15.38 6.97 23.99
C GLY A 14 14.32 6.96 22.88
N MET A 15 14.46 6.11 21.87
CA MET A 15 13.44 5.95 20.83
C MET A 15 12.23 5.12 21.29
N GLY A 16 12.36 4.37 22.39
CA GLY A 16 11.29 3.51 22.89
C GLY A 16 9.96 4.22 23.11
N ALA A 17 9.97 5.38 23.78
CA ALA A 17 8.76 6.16 24.04
C ALA A 17 8.13 6.75 22.75
N LYS A 18 8.96 7.17 21.78
CA LYS A 18 8.48 7.67 20.49
C LYS A 18 7.84 6.57 19.66
N ILE A 19 8.45 5.39 19.65
CA ILE A 19 7.93 4.20 18.96
C ILE A 19 6.63 3.75 19.61
N GLU A 20 6.56 3.69 20.94
CA GLU A 20 5.33 3.33 21.66
C GLU A 20 4.18 4.30 21.34
N LYS A 21 4.47 5.61 21.36
CA LYS A 21 3.50 6.64 21.00
C LYS A 21 3.03 6.51 19.55
N ALA A 22 3.94 6.33 18.61
CA ALA A 22 3.60 6.16 17.19
C ALA A 22 2.76 4.90 16.92
N ILE A 23 3.03 3.78 17.62
CA ILE A 23 2.23 2.56 17.49
C ILE A 23 0.82 2.77 18.07
N ARG A 24 0.70 3.48 19.20
CA ARG A 24 -0.61 3.78 19.82
C ARG A 24 -1.44 4.77 19.01
N GLU A 25 -0.79 5.75 18.40
CA GLU A 25 -1.41 6.75 17.51
C GLU A 25 -1.71 6.19 16.12
N SER A 26 -1.18 5.01 15.76
CA SER A 26 -1.54 4.35 14.52
C SER A 26 -3.00 3.88 14.55
N ASP A 27 -3.68 3.96 13.41
CA ASP A 27 -5.06 3.46 13.21
C ASP A 27 -5.22 1.93 13.33
N LEU A 28 -4.19 1.25 13.84
CA LEU A 28 -4.14 -0.18 14.06
C LEU A 28 -4.84 -0.61 15.34
N GLY A 29 -5.07 0.31 16.30
CA GLY A 29 -5.75 0.02 17.57
C GLY A 29 -4.96 -0.94 18.47
N LEU A 30 -3.63 -0.86 18.40
CA LEU A 30 -2.72 -1.75 19.14
C LEU A 30 -2.24 -1.07 20.42
N ASN A 31 -2.14 -1.85 21.50
CA ASN A 31 -1.65 -1.38 22.79
C ASN A 31 -0.24 -1.94 23.06
N PRO A 32 0.83 -1.22 22.67
CA PRO A 32 2.21 -1.64 22.94
C PRO A 32 2.50 -1.66 24.46
N SER A 33 3.33 -2.62 24.88
CA SER A 33 3.81 -2.77 26.25
C SER A 33 5.33 -2.82 26.25
N ALA A 34 5.98 -1.86 26.91
CA ALA A 34 7.42 -1.82 27.06
C ALA A 34 7.89 -2.74 28.19
N GLN A 35 8.90 -3.56 27.92
CA GLN A 35 9.56 -4.46 28.86
C GLN A 35 11.07 -4.21 28.78
N GLY A 36 11.52 -3.15 29.47
CA GLY A 36 12.89 -2.64 29.35
C GLY A 36 13.14 -2.06 27.95
N ASP A 37 14.18 -2.56 27.26
CA ASP A 37 14.50 -2.19 25.88
C ASP A 37 13.65 -2.94 24.83
N LEU A 38 12.70 -3.80 25.23
CA LEU A 38 11.85 -4.54 24.29
C LEU A 38 10.42 -4.00 24.31
N ILE A 39 9.87 -3.61 23.17
CA ILE A 39 8.45 -3.23 23.03
C ILE A 39 7.69 -4.44 22.50
N ARG A 40 6.70 -4.91 23.24
CA ARG A 40 5.78 -5.97 22.83
C ARG A 40 4.49 -5.37 22.32
N VAL A 41 4.10 -5.72 21.10
CA VAL A 41 2.83 -5.31 20.51
C VAL A 41 1.92 -6.54 20.43
N PRO A 42 1.00 -6.73 21.39
CA PRO A 42 0.02 -7.80 21.31
C PRO A 42 -0.95 -7.47 20.18
N MET A 43 -1.05 -8.38 19.20
CA MET A 43 -2.07 -8.30 18.18
C MET A 43 -3.39 -8.81 18.78
N PRO A 44 -4.44 -7.97 18.87
CA PRO A 44 -5.73 -8.42 19.32
C PRO A 44 -6.23 -9.55 18.39
N PRO A 45 -7.01 -10.51 18.91
CA PRO A 45 -7.61 -11.52 18.06
C PRO A 45 -8.42 -10.83 16.96
N LEU A 46 -8.29 -11.31 15.73
CA LEU A 46 -9.11 -10.85 14.61
C LEU A 46 -10.56 -11.27 14.90
N THR A 47 -11.32 -10.40 15.57
CA THR A 47 -12.77 -10.54 15.71
C THR A 47 -13.42 -10.49 14.34
N GLU A 48 -14.64 -11.02 14.22
CA GLU A 48 -15.37 -11.01 12.95
C GLU A 48 -15.55 -9.57 12.42
N GLU A 49 -15.76 -8.61 13.31
CA GLU A 49 -15.86 -7.19 13.01
C GLU A 49 -14.55 -6.62 12.44
N ARG A 50 -13.40 -6.87 13.10
CA ARG A 50 -12.10 -6.39 12.59
C ARG A 50 -11.73 -7.03 11.26
N ARG A 51 -12.13 -8.28 11.01
CA ARG A 51 -11.95 -8.94 9.71
C ARG A 51 -12.80 -8.30 8.62
N LYS A 52 -14.04 -7.90 8.93
CA LYS A 52 -14.93 -7.18 8.00
C LYS A 52 -14.34 -5.83 7.62
N ASP A 53 -13.77 -5.09 8.58
CA ASP A 53 -13.15 -3.80 8.29
C ASP A 53 -11.86 -3.94 7.47
N LEU A 54 -11.02 -4.93 7.78
CA LEU A 54 -9.84 -5.23 6.95
C LEU A 54 -10.24 -5.63 5.52
N THR A 55 -11.35 -6.36 5.36
CA THR A 55 -11.88 -6.69 4.03
C THR A 55 -12.27 -5.43 3.24
N LYS A 56 -12.87 -4.43 3.90
CA LYS A 56 -13.20 -3.15 3.25
C LYS A 56 -11.94 -2.41 2.80
N VAL A 57 -10.91 -2.36 3.65
CA VAL A 57 -9.63 -1.72 3.31
C VAL A 57 -8.98 -2.39 2.09
N VAL A 58 -8.92 -3.73 2.09
CA VAL A 58 -8.38 -4.51 0.97
C VAL A 58 -9.19 -4.27 -0.31
N ARG A 59 -10.52 -4.21 -0.22
CA ARG A 59 -11.39 -3.94 -1.36
C ARG A 59 -11.14 -2.54 -1.95
N ASN A 60 -11.02 -1.53 -1.10
CA ASN A 60 -10.72 -0.16 -1.54
C ASN A 60 -9.36 -0.10 -2.23
N ALA A 61 -8.31 -0.66 -1.61
CA ALA A 61 -6.98 -0.74 -2.21
C ALA A 61 -7.00 -1.49 -3.57
N GLY A 62 -7.83 -2.53 -3.69
CA GLY A 62 -8.02 -3.25 -4.94
C GLY A 62 -8.71 -2.42 -6.03
N GLU A 63 -9.69 -1.59 -5.68
CA GLU A 63 -10.33 -0.68 -6.64
C GLU A 63 -9.39 0.45 -7.05
N ASP A 64 -8.65 1.03 -6.11
CA ASP A 64 -7.64 2.06 -6.40
C ASP A 64 -6.57 1.54 -7.37
N ALA A 65 -6.09 0.30 -7.16
CA ALA A 65 -5.14 -0.34 -8.07
C ALA A 65 -5.73 -0.51 -9.48
N LYS A 66 -7.00 -0.93 -9.60
CA LYS A 66 -7.66 -1.04 -10.91
C LYS A 66 -7.84 0.32 -11.58
N VAL A 67 -8.17 1.36 -10.81
CA VAL A 67 -8.30 2.73 -11.33
C VAL A 67 -6.95 3.22 -11.82
N ALA A 68 -5.87 3.02 -11.06
CA ALA A 68 -4.52 3.38 -11.44
C ALA A 68 -4.09 2.70 -12.76
N VAL A 69 -4.33 1.40 -12.91
CA VAL A 69 -4.03 0.66 -14.15
C VAL A 69 -4.82 1.23 -15.34
N ARG A 70 -6.11 1.56 -15.16
CA ARG A 70 -6.92 2.15 -16.24
C ARG A 70 -6.45 3.56 -16.62
N ASN A 71 -6.05 4.37 -15.64
CA ASN A 71 -5.52 5.70 -15.87
C ASN A 71 -4.19 5.62 -16.63
N LEU A 72 -3.27 4.76 -16.20
CA LEU A 72 -1.99 4.55 -16.89
C LEU A 72 -2.20 4.10 -18.34
N ARG A 73 -3.16 3.20 -18.58
CA ARG A 73 -3.52 2.76 -19.94
C ARG A 73 -4.05 3.93 -20.79
N ARG A 74 -4.89 4.79 -20.20
CA ARG A 74 -5.40 5.98 -20.88
C ARG A 74 -4.27 6.96 -21.21
N ASP A 75 -3.40 7.23 -20.25
CA ASP A 75 -2.28 8.15 -20.42
C ASP A 75 -1.31 7.65 -21.49
N ALA A 76 -1.01 6.35 -21.53
CA ALA A 76 -0.19 5.74 -22.58
C ALA A 76 -0.83 5.89 -23.98
N ASN A 77 -2.15 5.67 -24.09
CA ASN A 77 -2.88 5.86 -25.34
C ASN A 77 -2.93 7.33 -25.78
N GLU A 78 -3.08 8.27 -24.83
CA GLU A 78 -3.04 9.71 -25.11
C GLU A 78 -1.63 10.16 -25.54
N GLN A 79 -0.57 9.61 -24.94
CA GLN A 79 0.81 9.86 -25.35
C GLN A 79 1.09 9.37 -26.77
N ALA A 80 0.67 8.15 -27.13
CA ALA A 80 0.84 7.64 -28.50
C ALA A 80 0.15 8.54 -29.54
N LYS A 81 -1.09 8.96 -29.28
CA LYS A 81 -1.81 9.91 -30.14
C LYS A 81 -1.11 11.25 -30.28
N LYS A 82 -0.52 11.75 -29.19
CA LYS A 82 0.23 13.01 -29.20
C LYS A 82 1.49 12.90 -30.05
N LEU A 83 2.26 11.82 -29.88
CA LEU A 83 3.46 11.55 -30.68
C LEU A 83 3.15 11.43 -32.18
N LEU A 84 2.00 10.83 -32.54
CA LEU A 84 1.55 10.78 -33.94
C LEU A 84 1.28 12.19 -34.48
N LYS A 85 0.58 13.03 -33.70
CA LYS A 85 0.29 14.42 -34.08
C LYS A 85 1.55 15.25 -34.23
N ASP A 86 2.53 15.04 -33.35
CA ASP A 86 3.83 15.70 -33.37
C ASP A 86 4.76 15.11 -34.45
N LYS A 87 4.30 14.08 -35.20
CA LYS A 87 5.01 13.35 -36.26
C LYS A 87 6.32 12.69 -35.80
N GLU A 88 6.41 12.36 -34.51
CA GLU A 88 7.55 11.61 -33.97
C GLU A 88 7.42 10.10 -34.20
N ILE A 89 6.19 9.60 -34.42
CA ILE A 89 5.91 8.19 -34.74
C ILE A 89 4.98 8.09 -35.97
N GLY A 90 4.99 6.94 -36.66
CA GLY A 90 4.06 6.64 -37.75
C GLY A 90 2.74 6.01 -37.27
N GLU A 91 1.74 5.91 -38.16
CA GLU A 91 0.44 5.28 -37.84
C GLU A 91 0.59 3.80 -37.46
N ASP A 92 1.53 3.08 -38.08
CA ASP A 92 1.82 1.68 -37.75
C ASP A 92 2.36 1.52 -36.32
N ASP A 93 3.21 2.44 -35.88
CA ASP A 93 3.79 2.44 -34.53
C ASP A 93 2.75 2.85 -33.46
N GLU A 94 1.83 3.77 -33.78
CA GLU A 94 0.70 4.09 -32.91
C GLU A 94 -0.19 2.86 -32.70
N ARG A 95 -0.57 2.19 -33.79
CA ARG A 95 -1.46 1.02 -33.74
C ARG A 95 -0.84 -0.12 -32.93
N ARG A 96 0.46 -0.37 -33.12
CA ARG A 96 1.21 -1.37 -32.35
C ARG A 96 1.29 -1.03 -30.87
N SER A 97 1.52 0.25 -30.55
CA SER A 97 1.56 0.73 -29.16
C SER A 97 0.20 0.57 -28.46
N LEU A 98 -0.90 0.85 -29.16
CA LEU A 98 -2.25 0.63 -28.61
C LEU A 98 -2.55 -0.85 -28.36
N ASP A 99 -2.16 -1.73 -29.28
CA ASP A 99 -2.33 -3.18 -29.14
C ASP A 99 -1.50 -3.75 -27.98
N ASP A 100 -0.28 -3.24 -27.76
CA ASP A 100 0.59 -3.69 -26.68
C ASP A 100 0.17 -3.12 -25.30
N VAL A 101 -0.38 -1.91 -25.25
CA VAL A 101 -0.94 -1.30 -24.03
C VAL A 101 -2.27 -1.94 -23.60
N GLN A 102 -2.98 -2.57 -24.52
CA GLN A 102 -4.29 -3.17 -24.27
C GLN A 102 -4.23 -4.67 -23.87
N LYS A 103 -3.09 -5.34 -24.04
CA LYS A 103 -2.82 -6.71 -23.57
C LYS A 103 -2.64 -6.76 -22.05
#